data_AF-A0A6P2FE29-F1
#
_entry.id   AF-A0A6P2FE29-F1
#
_cell.length_a   1.000
_cell.length_b   1.000
_cell.length_c   1.000
_cell.angle_alpha   90.00
_cell.angle_beta   90.00
_cell.angle_gamma   90.00
#
_symmetry.space_group_name_H-M   'P 1'
#
loop_
_entity.id
_entity.type
_entity.pdbx_description
1 polymer ?
#
loop_
_entity_poly.entity_id
_entity_poly.type
_entity_poly.pdbx_seq_one_letter_code
_entity_poly.pdbx_strand_id
1 'polypeptide(L)'
;MSKSDHQLAHLGAEAAQVLSNPAFSEALRLMRESAYTTFKRMPIKDAEGLVLAAQAARLTDAVESTLRGMLQAGKMAQSRIDLNSARSESKLRRGMRAVTGR
;
A
#
# COMPACT_ATOMS: atom_id res chain seq x y z
N MET A 1 0.46 -8.79 -15.38
CA MET A 1 0.18 -10.11 -14.77
C MET A 1 -0.61 -9.88 -13.49
N SER A 2 -1.76 -10.55 -13.31
CA SER A 2 -2.54 -10.47 -12.07
C SER A 2 -1.80 -11.22 -10.95
N LYS A 3 -1.58 -10.60 -9.79
CA LYS A 3 -0.99 -11.26 -8.61
C LYS A 3 -1.98 -12.28 -8.03
N SER A 4 -1.49 -13.40 -7.48
CA SER A 4 -2.37 -14.37 -6.81
C SER A 4 -2.80 -13.88 -5.43
N ASP A 5 -3.94 -14.38 -4.92
CA ASP A 5 -4.45 -14.00 -3.59
C ASP A 5 -3.43 -14.31 -2.47
N HIS A 6 -2.67 -15.40 -2.58
CA HIS A 6 -1.61 -15.72 -1.62
C HIS A 6 -0.46 -14.70 -1.65
N GLN A 7 -0.07 -14.24 -2.84
CA GLN A 7 0.96 -13.20 -2.98
C GLN A 7 0.48 -11.86 -2.44
N LEU A 8 -0.80 -11.51 -2.66
CA LEU A 8 -1.41 -10.29 -2.11
C LEU A 8 -1.51 -10.34 -0.59
N ALA A 9 -1.88 -11.49 -0.01
CA ALA A 9 -1.91 -11.68 1.43
C ALA A 9 -0.52 -11.54 2.06
N HIS A 10 0.52 -12.13 1.44
CA HIS A 10 1.90 -11.99 1.89
C HIS A 10 2.38 -10.53 1.86
N LEU A 11 2.14 -9.83 0.74
CA LEU A 11 2.48 -8.42 0.61
C LEU A 11 1.76 -7.55 1.65
N GLY A 12 0.51 -7.86 1.98
CA GLY A 12 -0.20 -7.14 3.04
C GLY A 12 0.40 -7.37 4.43
N ALA A 13 0.90 -8.58 4.71
CA ALA A 13 1.57 -8.88 5.97
C ALA A 13 2.91 -8.13 6.09
N GLU A 14 3.70 -8.10 5.02
CA GLU A 14 4.94 -7.30 4.95
C GLU A 14 4.64 -5.81 5.12
N ALA A 15 3.62 -5.29 4.43
CA ALA A 15 3.19 -3.90 4.57
C ALA A 15 2.77 -3.57 6.02
N ALA A 16 2.14 -4.51 6.74
CA ALA A 16 1.82 -4.36 8.15
C ALA A 16 3.08 -4.20 9.00
N GLN A 17 4.08 -5.05 8.77
CA GLN A 17 5.35 -5.00 9.50
C GLN A 17 6.06 -3.66 9.26
N VAL A 18 6.12 -3.20 8.02
CA VAL A 18 6.72 -1.90 7.65
C VAL A 18 5.99 -0.75 8.33
N LEU A 19 4.66 -0.71 8.29
CA LEU A 19 3.87 0.34 8.93
C LEU A 19 3.94 0.32 10.46
N SER A 20 4.20 -0.85 11.06
CA SER A 20 4.43 -0.98 12.50
C SER A 20 5.86 -0.64 12.94
N ASN A 21 6.80 -0.49 11.99
CA ASN A 21 8.19 -0.23 12.29
C ASN A 21 8.38 1.25 12.71
N PRO A 22 8.87 1.52 13.93
CA PRO A 22 9.07 2.89 14.41
C PRO A 22 10.13 3.65 13.62
N ALA A 23 11.18 2.98 13.13
CA ALA A 23 12.21 3.61 12.29
C ALA A 23 11.64 4.05 10.94
N PHE A 24 10.72 3.27 10.36
CA PHE A 24 10.05 3.63 9.12
C PHE A 24 9.08 4.80 9.31
N SER A 25 8.31 4.77 10.41
CA SER A 25 7.41 5.87 10.78
C SER A 25 8.17 7.19 10.97
N GLU A 26 9.33 7.13 11.62
CA GLU A 26 10.20 8.28 11.81
C GLU A 26 10.82 8.77 10.49
N ALA A 27 11.24 7.87 9.61
CA ALA A 27 11.72 8.23 8.28
C ALA A 27 10.65 8.98 7.46
N LEU A 28 9.39 8.51 7.47
CA LEU A 28 8.27 9.21 6.81
C LEU A 28 8.00 10.58 7.43
N ARG A 29 8.12 10.70 8.75
CA ARG A 29 8.00 11.99 9.45
C ARG A 29 9.08 12.96 8.98
N LEU A 30 10.34 12.52 8.98
CA LEU A 30 11.48 13.33 8.53
C LEU A 30 11.38 13.71 7.04
N MET A 31 10.89 12.82 6.18
CA MET A 31 10.65 13.12 4.77
C MET A 31 9.62 14.25 4.58
N ARG A 32 8.48 14.18 5.27
CA ARG A 32 7.46 15.24 5.23
C ARG A 32 8.00 16.56 5.76
N GLU A 33 8.74 16.52 6.86
CA GLU A 33 9.35 17.70 7.46
C GLU A 33 10.38 18.35 6.52
N SER A 34 11.20 17.54 5.85
CA SER A 34 12.16 18.02 4.83
C SER A 34 11.44 18.70 3.65
N ALA A 35 10.37 18.10 3.13
CA ALA A 35 9.58 18.71 2.05
C ALA A 35 8.95 20.04 2.49
N TYR A 36 8.41 20.10 3.71
CA TYR A 36 7.81 21.30 4.27
C TYR A 36 8.82 22.42 4.52
N THR A 37 9.98 22.10 5.10
CA THR A 37 11.04 23.08 5.36
C THR A 37 11.62 23.62 4.06
N THR A 38 11.80 22.77 3.05
CA THR A 38 12.22 23.19 1.70
C THR A 38 11.18 24.13 1.08
N PHE A 39 9.89 23.78 1.15
CA PHE A 39 8.81 24.65 0.67
C PHE A 39 8.84 26.04 1.34
N LYS A 40 9.04 26.09 2.66
CA LYS A 40 9.09 27.36 3.41
C LYS A 40 10.31 28.23 3.09
N ARG A 41 11.43 27.62 2.70
CA ARG A 41 12.66 28.32 2.33
C ARG A 41 12.65 28.81 0.88
N MET A 42 11.72 28.31 0.06
CA MET A 42 11.66 28.65 -1.37
C MET A 42 11.27 30.13 -1.57
N PRO A 43 11.98 30.88 -2.42
CA PRO A 43 11.57 32.23 -2.78
C PRO A 43 10.24 32.22 -3.54
N ILE A 44 9.32 33.15 -3.23
CA ILE A 44 8.02 33.26 -3.92
C ILE A 44 8.16 33.54 -5.42
N LYS A 45 9.28 34.13 -5.84
CA LYS A 45 9.61 34.40 -7.25
C LYS A 45 10.01 33.15 -8.04
N ASP A 46 10.33 32.06 -7.35
CA ASP A 46 10.67 30.77 -7.95
C ASP A 46 9.43 29.86 -8.02
N ALA A 47 8.62 30.09 -9.06
CA ALA A 47 7.38 29.35 -9.27
C ALA A 47 7.63 27.84 -9.53
N GLU A 48 8.72 27.50 -10.23
CA GLU A 48 9.06 26.11 -10.55
C GLU A 48 9.53 25.36 -9.31
N GLY A 49 10.39 25.96 -8.50
CA GLY A 49 10.80 25.41 -7.20
C GLY A 49 9.60 25.11 -6.31
N LEU A 50 8.66 26.05 -6.18
CA LEU A 50 7.43 25.86 -5.40
C LEU A 50 6.59 24.67 -5.88
N VAL A 51 6.50 24.45 -7.19
CA VAL A 51 5.80 23.29 -7.76
C VAL A 51 6.53 21.99 -7.42
N LEU A 52 7.86 21.95 -7.53
CA LEU A 52 8.66 20.77 -7.21
C LEU A 52 8.56 20.40 -5.72
N ALA A 53 8.58 21.37 -4.81
CA ALA A 53 8.36 21.10 -3.39
C ALA A 53 6.95 20.58 -3.09
N ALA A 54 5.93 21.12 -3.77
CA ALA A 54 4.57 20.60 -3.66
C ALA A 54 4.46 19.15 -4.17
N GLN A 55 5.17 18.81 -5.26
CA GLN A 55 5.25 17.44 -5.77
C GLN A 55 5.97 16.50 -4.80
N ALA A 56 7.07 16.94 -4.18
CA ALA A 56 7.80 16.16 -3.18
C ALA A 56 6.93 15.83 -1.95
N ALA A 57 6.14 16.81 -1.47
CA ALA A 57 5.19 16.59 -0.39
C ALA A 57 4.14 15.53 -0.79
N ARG A 58 3.53 15.69 -1.98
CA ARG A 58 2.55 14.72 -2.51
C ARG A 58 3.13 13.31 -2.68
N LEU A 59 4.38 13.20 -3.11
CA LEU A 59 5.04 11.90 -3.27
C LEU A 59 5.17 11.18 -1.91
N THR A 60 5.51 11.92 -0.86
CA THR A 60 5.64 11.36 0.49
C THR A 60 4.30 10.82 1.00
N ASP A 61 3.21 11.57 0.80
CA ASP A 61 1.86 11.13 1.15
C ASP A 61 1.41 9.92 0.31
N ALA A 62 1.79 9.89 -0.97
CA ALA A 62 1.47 8.78 -1.87
C ALA A 62 2.16 7.48 -1.46
N VAL A 63 3.40 7.53 -0.96
CA VAL A 63 4.12 6.36 -0.44
C VAL A 63 3.37 5.75 0.75
N GLU A 64 2.97 6.59 1.73
CA GLU A 64 2.21 6.12 2.89
C GLU A 64 0.86 5.52 2.47
N SER A 65 0.13 6.21 1.59
CA SER A 65 -1.15 5.74 1.06
C SER A 65 -1.02 4.39 0.34
N THR A 66 0.03 4.21 -0.46
CA THR A 66 0.30 2.97 -1.19
C THR A 66 0.51 1.80 -0.23
N LEU A 67 1.32 1.99 0.82
CA LEU A 67 1.56 0.94 1.83
C LEU A 67 0.29 0.57 2.60
N ARG A 68 -0.53 1.57 2.97
CA ARG A 68 -1.84 1.32 3.60
C ARG A 68 -2.80 0.59 2.66
N GLY A 69 -2.77 0.90 1.36
CA GLY A 69 -3.52 0.17 0.34
C GLY A 69 -3.08 -1.29 0.21
N MET A 70 -1.78 -1.56 0.22
CA MET A 70 -1.23 -2.94 0.20
C MET A 70 -1.68 -3.74 1.43
N LEU A 71 -1.66 -3.13 2.61
CA LEU A 71 -2.18 -3.74 3.85
C LEU A 71 -3.65 -4.15 3.68
N GLN A 72 -4.50 -3.24 3.21
CA GLN A 72 -5.93 -3.50 3.04
C GLN A 72 -6.19 -4.59 2.00
N ALA A 73 -5.51 -4.51 0.85
CA ALA A 73 -5.61 -5.50 -0.21
C ALA A 73 -5.20 -6.90 0.27
N GLY A 74 -4.14 -7.01 1.07
CA GLY A 74 -3.73 -8.29 1.63
C GLY A 74 -4.68 -8.83 2.69
N LYS A 75 -5.28 -7.98 3.54
CA LYS A 75 -6.35 -8.40 4.46
C LYS A 75 -7.56 -8.97 3.71
N MET A 76 -7.96 -8.33 2.62
CA MET A 76 -9.04 -8.82 1.77
C MET A 76 -8.68 -10.14 1.10
N ALA A 77 -7.45 -10.29 0.61
CA ALA A 77 -6.97 -11.53 0.01
C ALA A 77 -6.93 -12.68 1.03
N GLN A 78 -6.47 -12.42 2.26
CA GLN A 78 -6.50 -13.41 3.33
C GLN A 78 -7.93 -13.84 3.67
N SER A 79 -8.87 -12.89 3.78
CA SER A 79 -10.29 -13.20 4.00
C SER A 79 -10.86 -14.11 2.91
N ARG A 80 -10.48 -13.90 1.63
CA ARG A 80 -10.88 -14.79 0.54
C ARG A 80 -10.30 -16.19 0.68
N ILE A 81 -9.02 -16.31 1.09
CA ILE A 81 -8.37 -17.59 1.35
C ILE A 81 -9.11 -18.35 2.46
N ASP A 82 -9.42 -17.67 3.56
CA ASP A 82 -10.11 -18.26 4.72
C ASP A 82 -11.54 -18.72 4.36
N LEU A 83 -12.28 -17.91 3.60
CA LEU A 83 -13.59 -18.31 3.08
C LEU A 83 -13.52 -19.51 2.14
N ASN A 84 -12.44 -19.62 1.34
CA ASN A 84 -12.23 -20.74 0.45
C ASN A 84 -11.77 -22.01 1.18
N SER A 85 -11.06 -21.88 2.30
CA SER A 85 -10.61 -23.02 3.11
C SER A 85 -11.73 -23.55 4.03
N ALA A 86 -12.58 -22.67 4.55
CA ALA A 86 -13.75 -23.05 5.36
C ALA A 86 -14.82 -23.83 4.56
N ARG A 87 -14.83 -23.71 3.23
CA ARG A 87 -15.72 -24.48 2.36
C ARG A 87 -15.18 -25.89 2.14
N SER A 88 -15.88 -26.90 2.66
CA SER A 88 -15.62 -28.32 2.38
C SER A 88 -16.06 -28.68 0.96
N GLU A 89 -15.22 -28.40 -0.03
CA GLU A 89 -15.44 -28.72 -1.44
C GLU A 89 -14.20 -29.35 -2.08
N SER A 90 -14.41 -30.25 -3.05
CA SER A 90 -13.31 -30.87 -3.80
C SER A 90 -12.57 -29.84 -4.66
N LYS A 91 -11.27 -30.08 -4.92
CA LYS A 91 -10.43 -29.20 -5.76
C LYS A 91 -11.04 -28.94 -7.15
N LEU A 92 -11.76 -29.93 -7.68
CA LEU A 92 -12.42 -29.86 -8.98
C LEU A 92 -13.64 -28.91 -8.95
N ARG A 93 -14.47 -29.00 -7.91
CA ARG A 93 -15.62 -28.09 -7.69
C ARG A 93 -15.15 -26.65 -7.46
N ARG A 94 -14.05 -26.49 -6.72
CA ARG A 94 -13.42 -25.19 -6.47
C ARG A 94 -12.91 -24.55 -7.76
N GLY A 95 -12.27 -25.33 -8.63
CA GLY A 95 -11.79 -24.88 -9.94
C GLY A 95 -12.94 -24.49 -10.88
N MET A 96 -14.02 -25.28 -10.92
CA MET A 96 -15.22 -24.93 -11.69
C MET A 96 -15.82 -23.61 -11.24
N ARG A 97 -16.07 -23.41 -9.94
CA ARG A 97 -16.63 -22.14 -9.41
C ARG A 97 -15.79 -20.92 -9.76
N ALA A 98 -14.46 -21.05 -9.71
CA ALA A 98 -13.56 -19.94 -10.05
C ALA A 98 -13.72 -19.47 -11.50
N VAL A 99 -14.14 -20.37 -12.39
CA VAL A 99 -14.35 -20.10 -13.83
C VAL A 99 -15.82 -19.75 -14.12
N THR A 100 -16.78 -20.37 -13.44
CA THR A 100 -18.23 -20.22 -13.72
C THR A 100 -18.94 -19.22 -12.82
N GLY A 101 -18.32 -18.75 -11.74
CA GLY A 101 -18.92 -17.84 -10.76
C GLY A 101 -20.07 -18.42 -9.94
N ARG A 102 -20.38 -19.71 -10.11
CA ARG A 102 -21.40 -20.48 -9.37
C ARG A 102 -20.75 -21.67 -8.69
#